data_AF-A0A9E2ZWV9-F1
#
_entry.id   AF-A0A9E2ZWV9-F1
#
_cell.length_a   1.000
_cell.length_b   1.000
_cell.length_c   1.000
_cell.angle_alpha   90.00
_cell.angle_beta   90.00
_cell.angle_gamma   90.00
#
_symmetry.space_group_name_H-M   'P 1'
#
loop_
_entity.id
_entity.type
_entity.pdbx_description
1 polymer ?
#
loop_
_entity_poly.entity_id
_entity_poly.type
_entity_poly.pdbx_seq_one_letter_code
_entity_poly.pdbx_strand_id
1 'polypeptide(L)'
;LPHEGTLELELVNDDLNTHCALLPSNGDNQFIWLVNHSRGTASLNLDGPGYYWYGSPTGNDEGRGLIGAIVVMGEAPPEARLDRPPQPRP
;
A
#
# COMPACT_ATOMS: atom_id res chain seq x y z
N LEU A 1 -5.41 5.73 1.28
CA LEU A 1 -5.66 6.86 0.35
C LEU A 1 -7.15 7.16 0.32
N PRO A 2 -7.56 8.43 0.27
CA PRO A 2 -8.98 8.81 0.17
C PRO A 2 -9.65 8.34 -1.13
N HIS A 3 -8.89 8.27 -2.23
CA HIS A 3 -9.34 7.86 -3.55
C HIS A 3 -8.20 7.12 -4.27
N GLU A 4 -8.55 6.44 -5.37
CA GLU A 4 -7.63 5.88 -6.35
C GLU A 4 -6.72 6.96 -6.99
N GLY A 5 -5.59 6.54 -7.54
CA GLY A 5 -4.67 7.41 -8.25
C GLY A 5 -3.20 7.02 -8.08
N THR A 6 -2.33 7.98 -8.35
CA THR A 6 -0.87 7.83 -8.22
C THR A 6 -0.42 8.11 -6.80
N LEU A 7 0.31 7.16 -6.22
CA LEU A 7 0.96 7.27 -4.93
C LEU A 7 2.48 7.26 -5.12
N GLU A 8 3.11 8.36 -4.74
CA GLU A 8 4.57 8.45 -4.64
C GLU A 8 5.03 7.96 -3.27
N LEU A 9 5.97 7.02 -3.25
CA LEU A 9 6.56 6.47 -2.03
C LEU A 9 8.07 6.69 -2.03
N GLU A 10 8.62 7.04 -0.87
CA GLU A 10 10.03 6.84 -0.54
C GLU A 10 10.12 5.72 0.50
N LEU A 11 10.94 4.72 0.23
CA LEU A 11 11.26 3.64 1.15
C LEU A 11 12.73 3.77 1.56
N VAL A 12 12.97 3.62 2.85
CA VAL A 12 14.30 3.69 3.45
C VAL A 12 14.54 2.39 4.22
N ASN A 13 15.69 1.77 4.00
CA ASN A 13 16.18 0.70 4.87
C ASN A 13 17.24 1.29 5.80
N ASP A 14 16.89 1.48 7.06
CA ASP A 14 17.79 1.94 8.12
C ASP A 14 18.39 0.79 8.95
N ASP A 15 18.14 -0.47 8.57
CA ASP A 15 18.61 -1.69 9.22
C ASP A 15 20.02 -2.13 8.73
N LEU A 16 20.64 -3.00 9.52
CA LEU A 16 21.82 -3.79 9.21
C LEU A 16 21.50 -5.09 8.44
N ASN A 17 20.24 -5.34 8.10
CA ASN A 17 19.82 -6.41 7.20
C ASN A 17 19.43 -5.88 5.81
N THR A 18 19.54 -6.74 4.79
CA THR A 18 19.05 -6.45 3.44
C THR A 18 17.58 -6.84 3.34
N HIS A 19 16.77 -5.95 2.77
CA HIS A 19 15.35 -6.15 2.51
C HIS A 19 15.04 -5.90 1.03
N CYS A 20 13.80 -6.09 0.64
CA CYS A 20 13.26 -5.54 -0.60
C CYS A 20 11.83 -5.04 -0.38
N ALA A 21 11.30 -4.36 -1.38
CA ALA A 21 9.90 -4.01 -1.44
C ALA A 21 9.31 -4.54 -2.75
N LEU A 22 8.39 -5.49 -2.63
CA LEU A 22 7.49 -5.87 -3.70
C LEU A 22 6.21 -5.04 -3.53
N LEU A 23 6.03 -4.07 -4.42
CA LEU A 23 4.99 -3.06 -4.37
C LEU A 23 3.92 -3.34 -5.43
N PRO A 24 2.63 -3.23 -5.08
CA PRO A 24 1.55 -3.37 -6.04
C PRO A 24 1.44 -2.10 -6.88
N SER A 25 1.32 -2.25 -8.20
CA SER A 25 0.94 -1.17 -9.10
C SER A 25 0.11 -1.77 -10.23
N ASN A 26 -0.93 -1.05 -10.67
CA ASN A 26 -1.73 -1.51 -11.78
C ASN A 26 -0.88 -1.58 -13.06
N GLY A 27 -0.91 -2.75 -13.70
CA GLY A 27 -0.10 -3.07 -14.88
C GLY A 27 1.03 -4.06 -14.59
N ASP A 28 1.76 -3.90 -13.48
CA ASP A 28 2.75 -4.86 -12.97
C ASP A 28 3.21 -4.47 -11.56
N ASN A 29 3.77 -5.42 -10.81
CA ASN A 29 4.41 -5.13 -9.54
C ASN A 29 5.72 -4.35 -9.75
N GLN A 30 6.00 -3.42 -8.85
CA GLN A 30 7.31 -2.78 -8.78
C GLN A 30 8.17 -3.45 -7.72
N PHE A 31 9.46 -3.58 -8.01
CA PHE A 31 10.42 -4.19 -7.10
C PHE A 31 11.56 -3.24 -6.81
N ILE A 32 11.84 -3.04 -5.53
CA ILE A 32 12.98 -2.24 -5.08
C ILE A 32 13.86 -3.10 -4.18
N TRP A 33 15.12 -3.25 -4.57
CA TRP A 33 16.14 -3.83 -3.71
C TRP A 33 16.59 -2.81 -2.67
N LEU A 34 16.50 -3.17 -1.39
CA LEU A 34 16.80 -2.29 -0.27
C LEU A 34 17.95 -2.87 0.54
N VAL A 35 19.18 -2.73 0.03
CA VAL A 35 20.40 -3.05 0.80
C VAL A 35 20.52 -2.15 2.02
N ASN A 36 21.46 -2.49 2.89
CA ASN A 36 21.76 -1.75 4.10
C ASN A 36 21.91 -0.25 3.87
N HIS A 37 21.20 0.57 4.66
CA HIS A 37 21.26 2.03 4.61
C HIS A 37 20.95 2.64 3.24
N SER A 38 20.14 1.95 2.43
CA SER A 38 19.70 2.43 1.12
C SER A 38 18.33 3.09 1.16
N ARG A 39 17.98 3.74 0.04
CA ARG A 39 16.66 4.29 -0.22
C ARG A 39 16.21 3.96 -1.64
N GLY A 40 14.90 3.94 -1.86
CA GLY A 40 14.31 3.83 -3.18
C GLY A 40 13.00 4.61 -3.25
N THR A 41 12.62 5.01 -4.46
CA THR A 41 11.36 5.70 -4.72
C THR A 41 10.51 4.89 -5.68
N ALA A 42 9.19 4.88 -5.48
CA ALA A 42 8.23 4.23 -6.36
C ALA A 42 7.05 5.15 -6.64
N SER A 43 6.55 5.09 -7.87
CA SER A 43 5.30 5.73 -8.30
C SER A 43 4.29 4.63 -8.58
N LEU A 44 3.34 4.41 -7.68
CA LEU A 44 2.36 3.34 -7.77
C LEU A 44 1.06 3.89 -8.36
N ASN A 45 0.55 3.27 -9.42
CA ASN A 45 -0.78 3.57 -9.92
C ASN A 45 -1.77 2.58 -9.29
N LEU A 46 -2.71 3.05 -8.49
CA LEU A 46 -3.74 2.22 -7.85
C LEU A 46 -5.09 2.66 -8.39
N ASP A 47 -5.74 1.86 -9.25
CA ASP A 47 -6.86 2.31 -10.08
C ASP A 47 -8.26 2.14 -9.46
N GLY A 48 -8.35 1.70 -8.21
CA GLY A 48 -9.63 1.52 -7.56
C GLY A 48 -9.56 1.41 -6.05
N PRO A 49 -10.73 1.40 -5.39
CA PRO A 49 -10.81 1.15 -3.96
C PRO A 49 -10.47 -0.31 -3.64
N GLY A 50 -9.80 -0.53 -2.50
CA GLY A 50 -9.43 -1.87 -2.07
C GLY A 50 -8.21 -1.91 -1.17
N TYR A 51 -7.71 -3.14 -0.96
CA TYR A 51 -6.51 -3.43 -0.21
C TYR A 51 -5.40 -3.86 -1.17
N TYR A 52 -4.30 -3.12 -1.17
CA TYR A 52 -3.12 -3.42 -1.97
C TYR A 52 -1.99 -3.83 -1.04
N TRP A 53 -1.63 -5.12 -1.06
CA TRP A 53 -0.60 -5.68 -0.18
C TRP A 53 0.80 -5.42 -0.74
N TYR A 54 1.73 -5.09 0.14
CA TYR A 54 3.15 -4.98 -0.17
C TYR A 54 3.99 -5.63 0.93
N GLY A 55 5.21 -6.05 0.62
CA GLY A 55 6.08 -6.71 1.59
C GLY A 55 7.48 -6.94 1.06
N SER A 56 8.29 -7.63 1.87
CA SER A 56 9.63 -8.11 1.50
C SER A 56 9.62 -9.63 1.42
N PRO A 57 9.74 -10.23 0.23
CA PRO A 57 9.97 -11.67 0.11
C PRO A 57 11.43 -12.08 0.38
N THR A 58 12.33 -11.16 0.73
CA THR A 58 13.73 -11.51 1.03
C THR A 58 13.80 -12.42 2.26
N GLY A 59 14.43 -13.60 2.10
CA GLY A 59 14.57 -14.57 3.19
C GLY A 59 13.21 -15.04 3.73
N ASN A 60 12.87 -14.62 4.95
CA ASN A 60 11.57 -14.89 5.57
C ASN A 60 10.98 -13.61 6.19
N ASP A 61 11.24 -12.47 5.56
CA ASP A 61 10.81 -11.16 6.06
C ASP A 61 9.27 -11.08 6.14
N GLU A 62 8.56 -11.41 5.06
CA GLU A 62 7.09 -11.52 5.04
C GLU A 62 6.56 -12.44 6.14
N GLY A 63 7.14 -13.63 6.29
CA GLY A 63 6.75 -14.59 7.34
C GLY A 63 7.07 -14.14 8.77
N ARG A 64 7.92 -13.11 8.93
CA ARG A 64 8.24 -12.44 10.19
C ARG A 64 7.47 -11.13 10.38
N GLY A 65 6.58 -10.79 9.46
CA GLY A 65 5.66 -9.66 9.57
C GLY A 65 6.09 -8.41 8.80
N LEU A 66 7.10 -8.47 7.92
CA LEU A 66 7.44 -7.35 7.03
C LEU A 66 6.49 -7.30 5.83
N ILE A 67 5.21 -7.06 6.15
CA ILE A 67 4.08 -6.96 5.23
C ILE A 67 3.21 -5.76 5.64
N GLY A 68 2.66 -5.07 4.67
CA GLY A 68 1.75 -3.94 4.87
C GLY A 68 0.65 -3.91 3.82
N ALA A 69 -0.34 -3.05 4.06
CA ALA A 69 -1.41 -2.79 3.11
C ALA A 69 -1.53 -1.29 2.85
N ILE A 70 -1.67 -0.91 1.58
CA ILE A 70 -2.19 0.37 1.17
C ILE A 70 -3.70 0.20 1.04
N VAL A 71 -4.46 0.92 1.87
CA VAL A 71 -5.93 0.90 1.84
C VAL A 71 -6.42 2.07 1.01
N VAL A 72 -7.05 1.83 -0.12
CA VAL A 72 -7.67 2.86 -0.96
C VAL A 72 -9.17 2.87 -0.69
N MET A 73 -9.67 4.00 -0.19
CA MET A 73 -11.08 4.19 0.08
C MET A 73 -11.84 4.40 -1.23
N GLY A 74 -13.12 4.04 -1.23
CA GLY A 74 -14.03 4.31 -2.32
C GLY A 74 -15.38 4.76 -1.79
N GLU A 75 -16.22 5.24 -2.69
CA GLU A 75 -17.61 5.52 -2.33
C GLU A 75 -18.39 4.22 -2.20
N ALA A 76 -19.38 4.21 -1.31
CA ALA A 76 -20.39 3.18 -1.33
C ALA A 76 -21.11 3.21 -2.70
N PRO A 77 -21.37 2.05 -3.33
CA PRO A 77 -22.13 2.02 -4.57
C PRO A 77 -23.54 2.59 -4.32
N PRO A 78 -24.17 3.24 -5.31
CA PRO A 78 -25.44 3.93 -5.13
C PRO A 78 -26.51 3.10 -4.40
N GLU A 79 -26.61 1.81 -4.74
CA GLU A 79 -27.54 0.84 -4.14
C GLU A 79 -27.25 0.48 -2.68
N ALA A 80 -26.02 0.71 -2.20
CA ALA A 80 -25.61 0.47 -0.82
C ALA A 80 -25.47 1.76 0.00
N ARG A 81 -25.71 2.93 -0.61
CA ARG A 81 -25.78 4.20 0.12
C ARG A 81 -27.02 4.17 0.99
N LEU A 82 -26.83 4.07 2.30
CA LEU A 82 -27.92 4.22 3.24
C LEU A 82 -28.46 5.65 3.12
N ASP A 83 -29.72 5.81 2.72
CA ASP A 83 -30.49 7.06 2.92
C ASP A 83 -30.84 7.23 4.41
N ARG A 84 -29.82 7.08 5.26
CA ARG A 84 -29.97 7.18 6.70
C ARG A 84 -30.01 8.67 7.03
N PRO A 85 -31.09 9.19 7.65
CA PRO A 85 -31.08 10.54 8.17
C PRO A 85 -29.87 10.71 9.12
N PRO A 86 -29.21 11.89 9.12
CA PRO A 86 -28.00 12.11 9.92
C PRO A 86 -28.20 11.62 11.35
N GLN A 87 -27.32 10.75 11.83
CA GLN A 87 -27.35 10.35 13.23
C GLN A 87 -27.03 11.56 14.11
N PRO A 88 -27.85 11.89 15.13
CA PRO A 88 -27.52 12.90 16.11
C PRO A 88 -26.18 12.52 16.75
N ARG A 89 -25.21 13.45 16.74
CA ARG A 89 -23.95 13.24 17.46
C ARG A 89 -24.18 13.53 18.96
N PRO A 90 -23.53 12.78 19.87
CA PRO A 90 -23.55 13.07 21.31
C PRO A 90 -23.05 14.48 21.62
#